data_AF-A0A921BL31-F1
#
_entry.id   AF-A0A921BL31-F1
#
_cell.length_a   1.000
_cell.length_b   1.000
_cell.length_c   1.000
_cell.angle_alpha   90.00
_cell.angle_beta   90.00
_cell.angle_gamma   90.00
#
_symmetry.space_group_name_H-M   'P 1'
#
loop_
_entity.id
_entity.type
_entity.pdbx_description
1 polymer ?
#
loop_
_entity_poly.entity_id
_entity_poly.type
_entity_poly.pdbx_seq_one_letter_code
_entity_poly.pdbx_strand_id
1 'polypeptide(L)'
;MSHAIPSGPLVLAADPLLNQGLGPGIVGIVLLKVVVAFVLLLVSVMLMIWFERKLVADMHNRIGPSVAGPFGILQTLADGIKLFFKEDLVPDRADRIVFKLAPYLSLIPAFLVFAIVPIGGDFSGDGTVTLFGERTYLQVADPPVGVLFFLALSSIAVYGVMLAGWSSGSKYPLLGSVRASAQMISYEAALGLAIASVFLTSGSLSTHDIVAGQVAGHWNVLATGVVPFLVFLVAGTAELNRPPFDLVEAEQELVGGFHTEYSSLRFALFFLAEFMNVITMSAIAVTLFLGGPAGPILTDTLGWVWPILWFGLKVFAFLFGFVWLRATLPRFRYDQLMDLGWKVLIPVSLGWFLLIATLNVARDRGWPILVVVLGGVAVMVVRGGDVVRSGRQGPGRSLGRSRGRGSGRLMGYFRGFAVTFRKMFEQRVTTPYPKQKRDKPTRFHGRHVLNRYEDGMEKCIGCELCAGVCPAQCIYVRGADNPEDAPVSPGERYGFVYEINYLRCIHCDLCVEACPTEAITETNLFEFSFTTRADAVYTRDELLVDAETGQPNHLPWEDWRPGDDEHTSGWMRATAPSGDSTYQGRVAWSGELGYGVRAAEPVEPTESAEPPVDGGGS
;
A
#
# COMPACT_ATOMS: atom_id res chain seq x y z
N MET A 1 15.21 18.31 55.24
CA MET A 1 16.50 17.72 54.83
C MET A 1 16.78 18.17 53.41
N SER A 2 17.94 18.78 53.19
CA SER A 2 18.35 19.43 51.94
C SER A 2 18.41 18.45 50.77
N HIS A 3 17.57 18.64 49.75
CA HIS A 3 17.76 17.99 48.45
C HIS A 3 18.91 18.69 47.73
N ALA A 4 20.11 18.13 47.88
CA ALA A 4 21.22 18.42 46.99
C ALA A 4 20.86 17.89 45.61
N ILE A 5 20.75 18.78 44.63
CA ILE A 5 20.71 18.43 43.21
C ILE A 5 22.12 17.89 42.88
N PRO A 6 22.29 16.60 42.52
CA PRO A 6 23.60 16.11 42.14
C PRO A 6 24.01 16.79 40.84
N SER A 7 25.09 17.57 40.90
CA SER A 7 25.82 18.07 39.74
C SER A 7 26.50 16.88 39.03
N GLY A 8 25.73 16.17 38.21
CA GLY A 8 26.24 15.15 37.28
C GLY A 8 26.56 15.75 35.90
N PRO A 9 27.40 15.07 35.09
CA PRO A 9 27.68 15.52 33.72
C PRO A 9 26.38 15.54 32.91
N LEU A 10 26.32 16.42 31.92
CA LEU A 10 25.18 16.62 31.02
C LEU A 10 24.65 15.25 30.54
N VAL A 11 23.52 14.78 31.08
CA VAL A 11 22.90 13.47 30.77
C VAL A 11 22.27 13.55 29.38
N LEU A 12 23.11 13.51 28.33
CA LEU A 12 22.68 13.51 26.93
C LEU A 12 22.16 12.14 26.48
N ALA A 13 22.49 11.05 27.20
CA ALA A 13 21.82 9.76 27.11
C ALA A 13 22.03 8.97 28.41
N ALA A 14 21.08 8.09 28.75
CA ALA A 14 21.16 7.19 29.91
C ALA A 14 22.07 5.97 29.68
N ASP A 15 22.65 5.83 28.47
CA ASP A 15 23.52 4.70 28.12
C ASP A 15 24.81 4.70 28.96
N PRO A 16 25.13 3.60 29.70
CA PRO A 16 26.37 3.44 30.45
C PRO A 16 27.64 3.71 29.65
N LEU A 17 27.58 3.57 28.32
CA LEU A 17 28.67 3.85 27.39
C LEU A 17 29.14 5.33 27.43
N LEU A 18 28.25 6.27 27.72
CA LEU A 18 28.57 7.71 27.74
C LEU A 18 29.06 8.22 29.10
N ASN A 19 29.05 7.35 30.13
CA ASN A 19 29.50 7.72 31.47
C ASN A 19 31.03 7.82 31.59
N GLN A 20 31.79 7.24 30.65
CA GLN A 20 33.26 7.18 30.67
C GLN A 20 33.93 8.09 29.63
N GLY A 21 33.47 9.35 29.49
CA GLY A 21 34.11 10.34 28.60
C GLY A 21 34.06 10.01 27.10
N LEU A 22 34.22 11.02 26.22
CA LEU A 22 34.12 10.83 24.77
C LEU A 22 35.48 10.45 24.17
N GLY A 23 35.89 9.19 24.32
CA GLY A 23 37.07 8.65 23.64
C GLY A 23 36.79 8.28 22.17
N PRO A 24 37.82 8.24 21.29
CA PRO A 24 37.64 7.84 19.89
C PRO A 24 37.11 6.41 19.72
N GLY A 25 37.39 5.51 20.68
CA GLY A 25 36.84 4.15 20.70
C GLY A 25 35.31 4.12 20.88
N ILE A 26 34.77 4.97 21.76
CA ILE A 26 33.33 5.09 22.01
C ILE A 26 32.62 5.67 20.78
N VAL A 27 33.18 6.71 20.16
CA VAL A 27 32.66 7.28 18.92
C VAL A 27 32.64 6.22 17.81
N GLY A 28 33.69 5.40 17.70
CA GLY A 28 33.75 4.28 16.76
C GLY A 28 32.63 3.25 17.00
N ILE A 29 32.35 2.91 18.26
CA ILE A 29 31.25 2.00 18.63
C ILE A 29 29.89 2.58 18.25
N VAL A 30 29.64 3.87 18.53
CA VAL A 30 28.38 4.53 18.16
C VAL A 30 28.19 4.56 16.64
N LEU A 31 29.24 4.91 15.88
CA LEU A 31 29.18 4.89 14.41
C LEU A 31 28.90 3.49 13.87
N LEU A 32 29.55 2.46 14.44
CA LEU A 32 29.29 1.08 14.07
C LEU A 32 27.82 0.69 14.34
N LYS A 33 27.27 1.03 15.52
CA LYS A 33 25.86 0.81 15.84
C LYS A 33 24.94 1.49 14.83
N VAL A 34 25.21 2.74 14.47
CA VAL A 34 24.42 3.50 13.48
C VAL A 34 24.45 2.81 12.12
N VAL A 35 25.63 2.43 11.62
CA VAL A 35 25.77 1.76 10.32
C VAL A 35 25.08 0.40 10.32
N VAL A 36 25.29 -0.41 11.36
CA VAL A 36 24.66 -1.74 11.48
C VAL A 36 23.14 -1.60 11.56
N ALA A 37 22.62 -0.68 12.39
CA ALA A 37 21.19 -0.43 12.48
C ALA A 37 20.62 0.03 11.15
N PHE A 38 21.26 0.99 10.48
CA PHE A 38 20.79 1.51 9.18
C PHE A 38 20.72 0.41 8.11
N VAL A 39 21.77 -0.42 7.98
CA VAL A 39 21.79 -1.55 7.04
C VAL A 39 20.73 -2.58 7.39
N LEU A 40 20.59 -2.94 8.67
CA LEU A 40 19.59 -3.89 9.12
C LEU A 40 18.17 -3.40 8.82
N LEU A 41 17.90 -2.12 9.02
CA LEU A 41 16.61 -1.52 8.74
C LEU A 41 16.29 -1.49 7.24
N LEU A 42 17.25 -1.13 6.39
CA LEU A 42 17.07 -1.18 4.94
C LEU A 42 16.73 -2.60 4.46
N VAL A 43 17.47 -3.60 4.95
CA VAL A 43 17.19 -5.01 4.63
C VAL A 43 15.82 -5.42 5.18
N SER A 44 15.47 -4.98 6.38
CA SER A 44 14.16 -5.28 6.98
C SER A 44 13.01 -4.71 6.17
N VAL A 45 13.13 -3.49 5.64
CA VAL A 45 12.12 -2.90 4.73
C VAL A 45 12.02 -3.72 3.44
N MET A 46 13.15 -4.07 2.82
CA MET A 46 13.15 -4.89 1.61
C MET A 46 12.46 -6.25 1.83
N LEU A 47 12.69 -6.89 2.98
CA LEU A 47 12.05 -8.14 3.35
C LEU A 47 10.57 -7.95 3.68
N MET A 48 10.19 -6.82 4.31
CA MET A 48 8.79 -6.51 4.63
C MET A 48 7.94 -6.33 3.36
N ILE A 49 8.46 -5.62 2.35
CA ILE A 49 7.76 -5.44 1.06
C ILE A 49 7.55 -6.80 0.37
N TRP A 50 8.59 -7.65 0.37
CA TRP A 50 8.49 -9.01 -0.18
C TRP A 50 7.47 -9.85 0.60
N PHE A 51 7.55 -9.81 1.92
CA PHE A 51 6.68 -10.56 2.83
C PHE A 51 5.22 -10.18 2.66
N GLU A 52 4.90 -8.89 2.60
CA GLU A 52 3.53 -8.41 2.38
C GLU A 52 2.97 -8.90 1.04
N ARG A 53 3.74 -8.79 -0.05
CA ARG A 53 3.32 -9.28 -1.37
C ARG A 53 3.04 -10.78 -1.36
N LYS A 54 3.88 -11.56 -0.66
CA LYS A 54 3.74 -13.01 -0.58
C LYS A 54 2.53 -13.42 0.25
N LEU A 55 2.40 -12.83 1.44
CA LEU A 55 1.35 -13.16 2.39
C LEU A 55 -0.05 -12.77 1.88
N VAL A 56 -0.19 -11.57 1.29
CA VAL A 56 -1.46 -11.15 0.68
C VAL A 56 -1.83 -12.04 -0.51
N ALA A 57 -0.84 -12.44 -1.31
CA ALA A 57 -1.08 -13.36 -2.42
C ALA A 57 -1.59 -14.73 -1.93
N ASP A 58 -1.00 -15.27 -0.87
CA ASP A 58 -1.42 -16.52 -0.27
C ASP A 58 -2.84 -16.43 0.33
N MET A 59 -3.18 -15.34 1.02
CA MET A 59 -4.56 -15.10 1.52
C MET A 59 -5.59 -14.95 0.38
N HIS A 60 -5.18 -14.43 -0.78
CA HIS A 60 -6.03 -14.27 -1.98
C HIS A 60 -5.98 -15.48 -2.94
N ASN A 61 -5.38 -16.60 -2.52
CA ASN A 61 -5.29 -17.82 -3.33
C ASN A 61 -4.58 -17.63 -4.68
N ARG A 62 -3.56 -16.74 -4.73
CA ARG A 62 -2.73 -16.49 -5.92
C ARG A 62 -1.25 -16.65 -5.63
N ILE A 63 -0.47 -16.95 -6.66
CA ILE A 63 0.99 -17.05 -6.52
C ILE A 63 1.58 -15.64 -6.37
N GLY A 64 2.17 -15.34 -5.20
CA GLY A 64 2.99 -14.14 -5.01
C GLY A 64 4.34 -14.23 -5.73
N PRO A 65 5.24 -13.23 -5.60
CA PRO A 65 6.51 -13.19 -6.32
C PRO A 65 7.28 -14.54 -6.26
N SER A 66 7.69 -15.05 -7.43
CA SER A 66 8.34 -16.36 -7.55
C SER A 66 9.44 -16.46 -8.62
N VAL A 67 9.72 -15.37 -9.35
CA VAL A 67 10.63 -15.37 -10.50
C VAL A 67 12.01 -14.80 -10.15
N ALA A 68 12.05 -13.60 -9.55
CA ALA A 68 13.30 -12.93 -9.20
C ALA A 68 13.97 -13.55 -7.95
N GLY A 69 14.77 -14.59 -8.18
CA GLY A 69 15.50 -15.33 -7.13
C GLY A 69 14.67 -16.39 -6.39
N PRO A 70 15.28 -17.15 -5.45
CA PRO A 70 14.57 -18.13 -4.65
C PRO A 70 13.40 -17.48 -3.90
N PHE A 71 12.18 -18.02 -4.07
CA PHE A 71 10.94 -17.46 -3.50
C PHE A 71 10.62 -16.00 -3.87
N GLY A 72 11.28 -15.43 -4.89
CA GLY A 72 11.07 -14.04 -5.32
C GLY A 72 11.73 -12.97 -4.43
N ILE A 73 12.68 -13.35 -3.57
CA ILE A 73 13.30 -12.43 -2.59
C ILE A 73 14.05 -11.27 -3.27
N LEU A 74 14.62 -11.49 -4.46
CA LEU A 74 15.36 -10.44 -5.18
C LEU A 74 14.45 -9.45 -5.91
N GLN A 75 13.13 -9.64 -5.87
CA GLN A 75 12.18 -8.74 -6.54
C GLN A 75 12.26 -7.31 -5.99
N THR A 76 12.35 -7.15 -4.68
CA THR A 76 12.39 -5.80 -4.05
C THR A 76 13.69 -5.08 -4.36
N LEU A 77 14.79 -5.82 -4.54
CA LEU A 77 16.05 -5.27 -5.04
C LEU A 77 15.91 -4.79 -6.50
N ALA A 78 15.27 -5.59 -7.36
CA ALA A 78 15.01 -5.21 -8.75
C ALA A 78 14.10 -3.97 -8.84
N ASP A 79 13.08 -3.87 -7.98
CA ASP A 79 12.22 -2.69 -7.88
C ASP A 79 13.01 -1.44 -7.47
N GLY A 80 13.93 -1.57 -6.49
CA GLY A 80 14.81 -0.49 -6.07
C GLY A 80 15.75 -0.02 -7.18
N ILE A 81 16.39 -0.95 -7.89
CA ILE A 81 17.26 -0.65 -9.05
C ILE A 81 16.45 0.08 -10.13
N LYS A 82 15.25 -0.44 -10.45
CA LYS A 82 14.34 0.20 -11.41
C LYS A 82 14.03 1.63 -11.01
N LEU A 83 13.63 1.86 -9.76
CA LEU A 83 13.28 3.20 -9.28
C LEU A 83 14.48 4.14 -9.23
N PHE A 84 15.70 3.62 -9.09
CA PHE A 84 16.92 4.43 -9.12
C PHE A 84 17.29 4.92 -10.53
N PHE A 85 17.14 4.07 -11.54
CA PHE A 85 17.43 4.43 -12.94
C PHE A 85 16.24 5.05 -13.68
N LYS A 86 15.05 5.05 -13.08
CA LYS A 86 13.87 5.67 -13.69
C LYS A 86 14.04 7.19 -13.73
N GLU A 87 13.50 7.81 -14.78
CA GLU A 87 13.52 9.26 -14.93
C GLU A 87 12.78 9.95 -13.78
N ASP A 88 13.43 10.97 -13.19
CA ASP A 88 12.94 11.73 -12.06
C ASP A 88 12.40 13.11 -12.49
N LEU A 89 11.11 13.15 -12.77
CA LEU A 89 10.37 14.31 -13.24
C LEU A 89 10.01 15.28 -12.11
N VAL A 90 10.08 16.58 -12.39
CA VAL A 90 9.58 17.66 -11.53
C VAL A 90 8.58 18.48 -12.34
N PRO A 91 7.30 18.54 -11.95
CA PRO A 91 6.29 19.31 -12.68
C PRO A 91 6.64 20.80 -12.77
N ASP A 92 6.32 21.46 -13.89
CA ASP A 92 6.64 22.88 -14.09
C ASP A 92 5.91 23.82 -13.13
N ARG A 93 4.71 23.42 -12.67
CA ARG A 93 3.88 24.18 -11.71
C ARG A 93 4.22 23.90 -10.25
N ALA A 94 5.11 22.95 -9.97
CA ALA A 94 5.47 22.55 -8.61
C ALA A 94 6.48 23.52 -7.98
N ASP A 95 6.39 23.69 -6.65
CA ASP A 95 7.43 24.40 -5.90
C ASP A 95 8.69 23.50 -5.81
N ARG A 96 9.74 23.87 -6.52
CA ARG A 96 10.92 23.01 -6.71
C ARG A 96 11.66 22.67 -5.42
N ILE A 97 11.66 23.56 -4.42
CA ILE A 97 12.42 23.37 -3.19
C ILE A 97 11.64 22.43 -2.27
N VAL A 98 10.38 22.76 -2.00
CA VAL A 98 9.54 21.97 -1.10
C VAL A 98 9.24 20.60 -1.70
N PHE A 99 9.02 20.50 -3.01
CA PHE A 99 8.79 19.23 -3.69
C PHE A 99 9.96 18.26 -3.52
N LYS A 100 11.20 18.75 -3.58
CA LYS A 100 12.41 17.94 -3.37
C LYS A 100 12.65 17.59 -1.90
N LEU A 101 12.31 18.46 -0.96
CA LEU A 101 12.56 18.25 0.47
C LEU A 101 11.51 17.37 1.15
N ALA A 102 10.26 17.40 0.71
CA ALA A 102 9.15 16.71 1.36
C ALA A 102 9.37 15.19 1.58
N PRO A 103 9.93 14.40 0.63
CA PRO A 103 10.21 12.98 0.88
C PRO A 103 11.20 12.75 2.03
N TYR A 104 12.21 13.62 2.17
CA TYR A 104 13.21 13.50 3.25
C TYR A 104 12.62 13.82 4.62
N LEU A 105 11.64 14.73 4.69
CA LEU A 105 10.92 15.04 5.93
C LEU A 105 10.06 13.86 6.42
N SER A 106 9.67 12.95 5.53
CA SER A 106 8.98 11.70 5.92
C SER A 106 9.99 10.59 6.26
N LEU A 107 11.06 10.47 5.47
CA LEU A 107 12.05 9.42 5.59
C LEU A 107 12.92 9.53 6.85
N ILE A 108 13.47 10.71 7.12
CA ILE A 108 14.45 10.90 8.21
C ILE A 108 13.81 10.53 9.58
N PRO A 109 12.61 11.02 9.93
CA PRO A 109 11.95 10.61 11.16
C PRO A 109 11.73 9.09 11.26
N ALA A 110 11.33 8.43 10.16
CA ALA A 110 11.04 7.00 10.15
C ALA A 110 12.24 6.14 10.61
N PHE A 111 13.47 6.53 10.22
CA PHE A 111 14.70 5.87 10.66
C PHE A 111 15.15 6.33 12.05
N LEU A 112 15.05 7.63 12.35
CA LEU A 112 15.52 8.18 13.62
C LEU A 112 14.72 7.65 14.81
N VAL A 113 13.42 7.42 14.68
CA VAL A 113 12.61 6.83 15.76
C VAL A 113 13.11 5.44 16.15
N PHE A 114 13.66 4.66 15.22
CA PHE A 114 14.18 3.34 15.58
C PHE A 114 15.42 3.40 16.48
N ALA A 115 16.10 4.56 16.57
CA ALA A 115 17.30 4.72 17.39
C ALA A 115 17.06 4.44 18.88
N ILE A 116 15.84 4.67 19.38
CA ILE A 116 15.44 4.48 20.78
C ILE A 116 14.89 3.09 21.09
N VAL A 117 14.88 2.18 20.12
CA VAL A 117 14.29 0.84 20.29
C VAL A 117 15.35 -0.13 20.85
N PRO A 118 15.12 -0.75 22.04
CA PRO A 118 15.97 -1.81 22.54
C PRO A 118 15.72 -3.12 21.77
N ILE A 119 16.73 -3.58 21.04
CA ILE A 119 16.64 -4.81 20.21
C ILE A 119 17.02 -6.07 21.02
N GLY A 120 17.79 -5.90 22.09
CA GLY A 120 18.33 -7.00 22.89
C GLY A 120 18.99 -6.49 24.17
N GLY A 121 19.54 -7.43 24.94
CA GLY A 121 20.02 -7.18 26.29
C GLY A 121 19.48 -8.24 27.24
N ASP A 122 20.27 -8.60 28.25
CA ASP A 122 19.81 -9.51 29.30
C ASP A 122 19.07 -8.72 30.38
N PHE A 123 17.75 -8.71 30.29
CA PHE A 123 16.85 -8.05 31.26
C PHE A 123 16.61 -8.91 32.52
N SER A 124 17.27 -10.07 32.66
CA SER A 124 17.39 -10.73 33.97
C SER A 124 18.39 -10.03 34.89
N GLY A 125 19.27 -9.20 34.32
CA GLY A 125 20.14 -8.24 35.02
C GLY A 125 19.89 -6.79 34.57
N ASP A 126 20.95 -6.02 34.30
CA ASP A 126 20.86 -4.57 34.00
C ASP A 126 20.40 -4.23 32.56
N GLY A 127 20.08 -5.21 31.71
CA GLY A 127 19.75 -4.98 30.29
C GLY A 127 20.96 -4.64 29.40
N THR A 128 22.18 -4.63 29.96
CA THR A 128 23.41 -4.26 29.24
C THR A 128 24.04 -5.43 28.48
N VAL A 129 24.63 -5.16 27.32
CA VAL A 129 25.49 -6.09 26.57
C VAL A 129 26.93 -5.59 26.61
N THR A 130 27.90 -6.49 26.82
CA THR A 130 29.32 -6.14 26.72
C THR A 130 29.78 -6.21 25.26
N LEU A 131 30.13 -5.07 24.67
CA LEU A 131 30.64 -4.95 23.30
C LEU A 131 32.05 -4.36 23.34
N PHE A 132 33.05 -5.09 22.82
CA PHE A 132 34.47 -4.69 22.83
C PHE A 132 35.03 -4.30 24.21
N GLY A 133 34.53 -4.93 25.29
CA GLY A 133 34.96 -4.66 26.66
C GLY A 133 34.17 -3.54 27.37
N GLU A 134 33.30 -2.82 26.66
CA GLU A 134 32.45 -1.77 27.20
C GLU A 134 31.01 -2.25 27.42
N ARG A 135 30.37 -1.83 28.51
CA ARG A 135 28.95 -2.14 28.78
C ARG A 135 28.07 -1.12 28.06
N THR A 136 27.19 -1.59 27.18
CA THR A 136 26.30 -0.72 26.41
C THR A 136 24.94 -1.36 26.17
N TYR A 137 23.92 -0.54 25.96
CA TYR A 137 22.60 -1.04 25.57
C TYR A 137 22.56 -1.41 24.08
N LEU A 138 21.77 -2.43 23.71
CA LEU A 138 21.55 -2.81 22.31
C LEU A 138 20.46 -1.91 21.67
N GLN A 139 20.66 -0.61 21.79
CA GLN A 139 19.93 0.48 21.14
C GLN A 139 20.97 1.50 20.64
N VAL A 140 20.57 2.35 19.68
CA VAL A 140 21.49 3.35 19.12
C VAL A 140 21.68 4.50 20.10
N ALA A 141 20.59 4.97 20.72
CA ALA A 141 20.61 6.01 21.74
C ALA A 141 19.43 5.87 22.70
N ASP A 142 19.63 6.19 23.97
CA ASP A 142 18.57 6.25 24.99
C ASP A 142 18.51 7.63 25.64
N PRO A 143 17.83 8.60 25.02
CA PRO A 143 17.63 9.88 25.65
C PRO A 143 16.63 9.71 26.82
N PRO A 144 16.78 10.47 27.93
CA PRO A 144 15.84 10.43 29.05
C PRO A 144 14.37 10.67 28.68
N VAL A 145 14.13 11.29 27.52
CA VAL A 145 12.81 11.59 26.95
C VAL A 145 12.53 10.80 25.67
N GLY A 146 12.97 9.53 25.61
CA GLY A 146 12.84 8.65 24.43
C GLY A 146 11.47 8.65 23.78
N VAL A 147 10.41 8.40 24.55
CA VAL A 147 9.07 8.31 23.95
C VAL A 147 8.53 9.68 23.47
N LEU A 148 8.96 10.79 24.07
CA LEU A 148 8.62 12.13 23.58
C LEU A 148 9.36 12.46 22.26
N PHE A 149 10.59 11.97 22.12
CA PHE A 149 11.33 12.05 20.85
C PHE A 149 10.60 11.31 19.73
N PHE A 150 10.03 10.15 20.01
CA PHE A 150 9.16 9.44 19.07
C PHE A 150 7.95 10.29 18.64
N LEU A 151 7.18 10.84 19.59
CA LEU A 151 6.01 11.66 19.28
C LEU A 151 6.39 12.90 18.44
N ALA A 152 7.48 13.59 18.81
CA ALA A 152 7.95 14.75 18.05
C ALA A 152 8.34 14.41 16.60
N LEU A 153 9.00 13.27 16.39
CA LEU A 153 9.36 12.79 15.06
C LEU A 153 8.14 12.33 14.26
N SER A 154 7.13 11.72 14.90
CA SER A 154 5.85 11.39 14.24
C SER A 154 5.20 12.66 13.68
N SER A 155 5.11 13.72 14.48
CA SER A 155 4.54 15.00 14.03
C SER A 155 5.31 15.59 12.84
N ILE A 156 6.64 15.48 12.82
CA ILE A 156 7.47 15.95 11.69
C ILE A 156 7.21 15.12 10.42
N ALA A 157 7.01 13.80 10.54
CA ALA A 157 6.70 12.96 9.40
C ALA A 157 5.39 13.38 8.70
N VAL A 158 4.38 13.81 9.47
CA VAL A 158 3.10 14.34 8.93
C VAL A 158 3.31 15.58 8.08
N TYR A 159 4.25 16.46 8.44
CA TYR A 159 4.59 17.62 7.62
C TYR A 159 5.15 17.22 6.26
N GLY A 160 5.91 16.12 6.18
CA GLY A 160 6.43 15.60 4.92
C GLY A 160 5.30 15.26 3.93
N VAL A 161 4.26 14.57 4.38
CA VAL A 161 3.08 14.23 3.58
C VAL A 161 2.29 15.48 3.18
N MET A 162 2.08 16.42 4.11
CA MET A 162 1.36 17.66 3.85
C MET A 162 2.03 18.50 2.75
N LEU A 163 3.33 18.73 2.92
CA LEU A 163 4.15 19.55 2.02
C LEU A 163 4.31 18.89 0.65
N ALA A 164 4.34 17.56 0.57
CA ALA A 164 4.36 16.83 -0.69
C ALA A 164 3.14 17.15 -1.57
N GLY A 165 1.93 17.05 -1.00
CA GLY A 165 0.71 17.36 -1.77
C GLY A 165 0.58 18.84 -2.11
N TRP A 166 0.99 19.75 -1.23
CA TRP A 166 0.95 21.20 -1.50
C TRP A 166 1.95 21.64 -2.57
N SER A 167 3.18 21.14 -2.50
CA SER A 167 4.24 21.53 -3.44
C SER A 167 4.08 20.94 -4.84
N SER A 168 3.22 19.94 -5.02
CA SER A 168 2.96 19.25 -6.28
C SER A 168 2.40 20.14 -7.41
N GLY A 169 1.83 21.31 -7.08
CA GLY A 169 1.28 22.24 -8.08
C GLY A 169 -0.06 21.81 -8.69
N SER A 170 -0.68 20.73 -8.17
CA SER A 170 -1.98 20.22 -8.59
C SER A 170 -2.97 20.21 -7.42
N LYS A 171 -4.25 20.50 -7.70
CA LYS A 171 -5.31 20.52 -6.67
C LYS A 171 -5.66 19.11 -6.16
N TYR A 172 -5.40 18.09 -6.97
CA TYR A 172 -5.80 16.71 -6.66
C TYR A 172 -4.89 16.08 -5.57
N PRO A 173 -3.55 16.14 -5.66
CA PRO A 173 -2.67 15.71 -4.58
C PRO A 173 -2.82 16.55 -3.31
N LEU A 174 -3.13 17.85 -3.44
CA LEU A 174 -3.40 18.72 -2.30
C LEU A 174 -4.63 18.27 -1.49
N LEU A 175 -5.70 17.86 -2.16
CA LEU A 175 -6.89 17.33 -1.46
C LEU A 175 -6.57 16.02 -0.72
N GLY A 176 -5.74 15.17 -1.33
CA GLY A 176 -5.23 13.95 -0.70
C GLY A 176 -4.37 14.24 0.54
N SER A 177 -3.41 15.17 0.46
CA SER A 177 -2.53 15.49 1.59
C SER A 177 -3.27 16.16 2.75
N VAL A 178 -4.25 17.03 2.49
CA VAL A 178 -5.05 17.65 3.56
C VAL A 178 -5.85 16.61 4.33
N ARG A 179 -6.46 15.63 3.64
CA ARG A 179 -7.16 14.50 4.28
C ARG A 179 -6.18 13.65 5.11
N ALA A 180 -5.00 13.39 4.57
CA ALA A 180 -3.95 12.63 5.24
C ALA A 180 -3.50 13.29 6.54
N SER A 181 -3.18 14.58 6.50
CA SER A 181 -2.74 15.33 7.68
C SER A 181 -3.83 15.39 8.73
N ALA A 182 -5.10 15.62 8.33
CA ALA A 182 -6.22 15.64 9.27
C ALA A 182 -6.43 14.29 9.96
N GLN A 183 -6.27 13.18 9.22
CA GLN A 183 -6.31 11.83 9.76
C GLN A 183 -5.16 11.60 10.75
N MET A 184 -3.90 11.71 10.30
CA MET A 184 -2.73 11.42 11.13
C MET A 184 -2.73 12.23 12.43
N ILE A 185 -2.94 13.55 12.36
CA ILE A 185 -2.98 14.42 13.55
C ILE A 185 -4.09 14.00 14.53
N SER A 186 -5.26 13.60 14.03
CA SER A 186 -6.37 13.17 14.89
C SER A 186 -6.07 11.88 15.64
N TYR A 187 -5.39 10.95 14.98
CA TYR A 187 -5.04 9.65 15.57
C TYR A 187 -3.77 9.71 16.40
N GLU A 188 -2.87 10.65 16.13
CA GLU A 188 -1.70 10.97 16.96
C GLU A 188 -2.13 11.41 18.37
N ALA A 189 -3.21 12.20 18.50
CA ALA A 189 -3.75 12.57 19.81
C ALA A 189 -4.24 11.34 20.61
N ALA A 190 -4.95 10.41 19.96
CA ALA A 190 -5.40 9.17 20.59
C ALA A 190 -4.22 8.25 20.97
N LEU A 191 -3.22 8.17 20.09
CA LEU A 191 -1.97 7.43 20.31
C LEU A 191 -1.19 7.99 21.50
N GLY A 192 -1.02 9.32 21.56
CA GLY A 192 -0.33 10.00 22.66
C GLY A 192 -1.00 9.76 24.02
N LEU A 193 -2.34 9.79 24.09
CA LEU A 193 -3.09 9.46 25.30
C LEU A 193 -2.94 7.99 25.71
N ALA A 194 -2.93 7.06 24.75
CA ALA A 194 -2.70 5.64 25.01
C ALA A 194 -1.29 5.41 25.59
N ILE A 195 -0.27 6.06 25.02
CA ILE A 195 1.10 6.00 25.50
C ILE A 195 1.23 6.66 26.89
N ALA A 196 0.56 7.79 27.12
CA ALA A 196 0.60 8.49 28.41
C ALA A 196 0.13 7.59 29.58
N SER A 197 -0.78 6.65 29.33
CA SER A 197 -1.20 5.68 30.33
C SER A 197 -0.09 4.70 30.74
N VAL A 198 0.83 4.39 29.83
CA VAL A 198 2.02 3.57 30.12
C VAL A 198 2.96 4.32 31.06
N PHE A 199 3.16 5.62 30.85
CA PHE A 199 4.03 6.45 31.69
C PHE A 199 3.59 6.51 33.16
N LEU A 200 2.27 6.57 33.39
CA LEU A 200 1.73 6.53 34.75
C LEU A 200 2.03 5.21 35.48
N THR A 201 2.30 4.14 34.73
CA THR A 201 2.55 2.81 35.28
C THR A 201 4.04 2.52 35.39
N SER A 202 4.85 2.97 34.42
CA SER A 202 6.30 2.76 34.39
C SER A 202 7.10 3.78 35.21
N GLY A 203 6.61 5.01 35.37
CA GLY A 203 7.34 6.08 36.07
C GLY A 203 8.58 6.63 35.35
N SER A 204 8.86 6.18 34.12
CA SER A 204 9.98 6.65 33.28
C SER A 204 9.54 6.90 31.84
N LEU A 205 10.28 7.78 31.15
CA LEU A 205 10.14 8.12 29.73
C LEU A 205 11.24 7.48 28.86
N SER A 206 12.25 6.85 29.47
CA SER A 206 13.25 6.03 28.76
C SER A 206 12.62 4.71 28.32
N THR A 207 12.88 4.32 27.07
CA THR A 207 12.39 3.05 26.52
C THR A 207 13.05 1.84 27.18
N HIS A 208 14.31 1.98 27.61
CA HIS A 208 15.01 0.95 28.36
C HIS A 208 14.36 0.71 29.73
N ASP A 209 14.14 1.77 30.50
CA ASP A 209 13.52 1.67 31.83
C ASP A 209 12.10 1.11 31.75
N ILE A 210 11.34 1.51 30.73
CA ILE A 210 9.99 0.98 30.47
C ILE A 210 10.04 -0.53 30.24
N VAL A 211 11.02 -1.04 29.50
CA VAL A 211 11.18 -2.49 29.27
C VAL A 211 11.63 -3.20 30.55
N ALA A 212 12.57 -2.61 31.30
CA ALA A 212 13.04 -3.16 32.57
C ALA A 212 11.91 -3.31 33.60
N GLY A 213 10.94 -2.38 33.61
CA GLY A 213 9.75 -2.47 34.46
C GLY A 213 8.74 -3.56 34.08
N GLN A 214 8.90 -4.22 32.92
CA GLN A 214 7.96 -5.22 32.38
C GLN A 214 8.44 -6.68 32.55
N VAL A 215 9.59 -6.88 33.22
CA VAL A 215 10.18 -8.20 33.45
C VAL A 215 9.28 -9.06 34.36
N ALA A 216 9.42 -10.39 34.30
CA ALA A 216 8.65 -11.36 35.09
C ALA A 216 7.13 -11.37 34.84
N GLY A 217 6.69 -10.97 33.64
CA GLY A 217 5.28 -11.09 33.22
C GLY A 217 4.40 -9.89 33.59
N HIS A 218 4.99 -8.81 34.10
CA HIS A 218 4.32 -7.53 34.34
C HIS A 218 4.17 -6.71 33.05
N TRP A 219 3.62 -7.34 32.00
CA TRP A 219 3.45 -6.67 30.72
C TRP A 219 2.47 -5.50 30.86
N ASN A 220 2.84 -4.38 30.24
CA ASN A 220 2.04 -3.16 30.27
C ASN A 220 0.68 -3.34 29.59
N VAL A 221 0.52 -4.33 28.68
CA VAL A 221 -0.80 -4.74 28.17
C VAL A 221 -1.78 -5.06 29.32
N LEU A 222 -1.33 -5.83 30.31
CA LEU A 222 -2.15 -6.26 31.43
C LEU A 222 -2.18 -5.19 32.52
N ALA A 223 -1.05 -4.54 32.80
CA ALA A 223 -0.96 -3.53 33.85
C ALA A 223 -1.88 -2.32 33.57
N THR A 224 -2.05 -1.94 32.31
CA THR A 224 -2.91 -0.82 31.88
C THR A 224 -4.36 -1.24 31.55
N GLY A 225 -4.69 -2.54 31.60
CA GLY A 225 -6.05 -3.04 31.39
C GLY A 225 -6.48 -3.21 29.94
N VAL A 226 -5.56 -3.54 29.02
CA VAL A 226 -5.75 -3.86 27.59
C VAL A 226 -6.31 -2.73 26.71
N VAL A 227 -7.13 -1.82 27.25
CA VAL A 227 -7.77 -0.75 26.49
C VAL A 227 -6.75 0.21 25.85
N PRO A 228 -5.72 0.71 26.56
CA PRO A 228 -4.73 1.58 25.93
C PRO A 228 -3.95 0.86 24.82
N PHE A 229 -3.69 -0.44 24.98
CA PHE A 229 -3.08 -1.26 23.93
C PHE A 229 -3.97 -1.36 22.68
N LEU A 230 -5.27 -1.58 22.84
CA LEU A 230 -6.21 -1.62 21.71
C LEU A 230 -6.34 -0.25 21.02
N VAL A 231 -6.39 0.84 21.80
CA VAL A 231 -6.38 2.19 21.23
C VAL A 231 -5.08 2.43 20.46
N PHE A 232 -3.93 2.04 21.03
CA PHE A 232 -2.63 2.15 20.37
C PHE A 232 -2.61 1.37 19.06
N LEU A 233 -3.13 0.14 19.03
CA LEU A 233 -3.19 -0.67 17.80
C LEU A 233 -4.05 -0.02 16.72
N VAL A 234 -5.24 0.45 17.06
CA VAL A 234 -6.15 1.09 16.09
C VAL A 234 -5.57 2.43 15.61
N ALA A 235 -5.08 3.25 16.54
CA ALA A 235 -4.51 4.56 16.21
C ALA A 235 -3.19 4.44 15.44
N GLY A 236 -2.32 3.50 15.82
CA GLY A 236 -1.10 3.19 15.08
C GLY A 236 -1.41 2.70 13.66
N THR A 237 -2.46 1.89 13.46
CA THR A 237 -2.87 1.49 12.10
C THR A 237 -3.28 2.71 11.25
N ALA A 238 -3.96 3.69 11.85
CA ALA A 238 -4.41 4.90 11.15
C ALA A 238 -3.25 5.87 10.88
N GLU A 239 -2.29 5.97 11.79
CA GLU A 239 -1.06 6.76 11.61
C GLU A 239 -0.18 6.21 10.49
N LEU A 240 -0.13 4.88 10.36
CA LEU A 240 0.60 4.20 9.28
C LEU A 240 -0.04 4.35 7.90
N ASN A 241 -1.23 4.98 7.79
CA ASN A 241 -2.00 5.14 6.56
C ASN A 241 -2.18 3.83 5.78
N ARG A 242 -2.34 2.69 6.47
CA ARG A 242 -2.45 1.37 5.85
C ARG A 242 -3.89 0.89 5.74
N PRO A 243 -4.26 0.09 4.73
CA PRO A 243 -5.59 -0.48 4.65
C PRO A 243 -5.90 -1.27 5.93
N PRO A 244 -7.05 -1.04 6.58
CA PRO A 244 -8.27 -0.41 6.06
C PRO A 244 -8.39 1.12 6.24
N PHE A 245 -7.39 1.77 6.83
CA PHE A 245 -7.35 3.22 7.11
C PHE A 245 -6.49 4.00 6.10
N ASP A 246 -6.24 3.41 4.94
CA ASP A 246 -5.55 4.03 3.81
C ASP A 246 -6.54 4.82 2.94
N LEU A 247 -6.91 5.99 3.44
CA LEU A 247 -7.71 6.99 2.71
C LEU A 247 -6.87 8.01 1.96
N VAL A 248 -5.55 7.94 2.18
CA VAL A 248 -4.58 8.90 1.69
C VAL A 248 -4.13 8.51 0.29
N GLU A 249 -3.85 7.23 0.08
CA GLU A 249 -3.42 6.68 -1.21
C GLU A 249 -4.60 6.22 -2.08
N ALA A 250 -5.75 5.90 -1.45
CA ALA A 250 -6.95 5.32 -2.06
C ALA A 250 -7.09 5.54 -3.58
N GLU A 251 -6.56 4.59 -4.36
CA GLU A 251 -6.51 4.60 -5.82
C GLU A 251 -7.90 4.82 -6.45
N GLN A 252 -8.96 4.34 -5.80
CA GLN A 252 -10.34 4.44 -6.26
C GLN A 252 -10.94 5.85 -6.11
N GLU A 253 -10.44 6.66 -5.16
CA GLU A 253 -10.96 8.00 -4.88
C GLU A 253 -9.99 9.12 -5.29
N LEU A 254 -8.69 8.89 -5.16
CA LEU A 254 -7.64 9.90 -5.26
C LEU A 254 -6.44 9.49 -6.12
N VAL A 255 -6.51 8.35 -6.84
CA VAL A 255 -5.50 7.81 -7.79
C VAL A 255 -4.13 7.46 -7.17
N GLY A 256 -3.61 8.30 -6.29
CA GLY A 256 -2.35 8.12 -5.55
C GLY A 256 -2.04 9.27 -4.58
N GLY A 257 -3.06 10.01 -4.12
CA GLY A 257 -2.93 11.02 -3.06
C GLY A 257 -1.79 12.02 -3.27
N PHE A 258 -0.97 12.20 -2.23
CA PHE A 258 0.13 13.16 -2.19
C PHE A 258 1.34 12.78 -3.06
N HIS A 259 1.49 11.51 -3.47
CA HIS A 259 2.62 11.04 -4.26
C HIS A 259 2.33 10.91 -5.76
N THR A 260 1.14 11.32 -6.22
CA THR A 260 0.70 11.23 -7.63
C THR A 260 1.69 11.88 -8.62
N GLU A 261 2.27 13.01 -8.25
CA GLU A 261 3.20 13.77 -9.12
C GLU A 261 4.67 13.35 -8.95
N TYR A 262 4.97 12.42 -8.03
CA TYR A 262 6.32 11.97 -7.75
C TYR A 262 6.70 10.79 -8.64
N SER A 263 7.96 10.77 -9.08
CA SER A 263 8.50 9.69 -9.91
C SER A 263 9.82 9.17 -9.33
N SER A 264 10.32 8.07 -9.89
CA SER A 264 11.67 7.54 -9.61
C SER A 264 11.97 7.38 -8.10
N LEU A 265 13.14 7.85 -7.66
CA LEU A 265 13.63 7.73 -6.30
C LEU A 265 12.76 8.50 -5.30
N ARG A 266 12.26 9.69 -5.63
CA ARG A 266 11.46 10.50 -4.68
C ARG A 266 10.14 9.80 -4.33
N PHE A 267 9.52 9.15 -5.31
CA PHE A 267 8.38 8.25 -5.07
C PHE A 267 8.78 7.09 -4.16
N ALA A 268 9.91 6.45 -4.44
CA ALA A 268 10.42 5.33 -3.63
C ALA A 268 10.66 5.72 -2.16
N LEU A 269 11.12 6.95 -1.90
CA LEU A 269 11.40 7.44 -0.55
C LEU A 269 10.13 7.52 0.33
N PHE A 270 8.96 7.84 -0.24
CA PHE A 270 7.71 7.83 0.52
C PHE A 270 7.30 6.42 0.94
N PHE A 271 7.34 5.45 0.02
CA PHE A 271 7.06 4.06 0.36
C PHE A 271 8.11 3.51 1.33
N LEU A 272 9.38 3.84 1.14
CA LEU A 272 10.45 3.46 2.07
C LEU A 272 10.15 3.99 3.49
N ALA A 273 9.73 5.25 3.61
CA ALA A 273 9.35 5.84 4.89
C ALA A 273 8.12 5.16 5.51
N GLU A 274 7.09 4.88 4.71
CA GLU A 274 5.87 4.23 5.19
C GLU A 274 6.13 2.80 5.67
N PHE A 275 6.85 1.98 4.89
CA PHE A 275 7.23 0.63 5.28
C PHE A 275 8.16 0.62 6.50
N MET A 276 9.08 1.59 6.59
CA MET A 276 9.92 1.76 7.76
C MET A 276 9.07 2.13 9.00
N ASN A 277 8.10 3.02 8.85
CA ASN A 277 7.17 3.36 9.94
C ASN A 277 6.38 2.15 10.42
N VAL A 278 5.96 1.21 9.55
CA VAL A 278 5.28 -0.02 9.97
C VAL A 278 6.17 -0.88 10.87
N ILE A 279 7.46 -1.01 10.52
CA ILE A 279 8.45 -1.74 11.33
C ILE A 279 8.68 -1.02 12.65
N THR A 280 8.88 0.30 12.62
CA THR A 280 9.11 1.12 13.81
C THR A 280 7.92 1.11 14.76
N MET A 281 6.69 1.30 14.26
CA MET A 281 5.48 1.25 15.10
C MET A 281 5.27 -0.13 15.71
N SER A 282 5.56 -1.20 14.96
CA SER A 282 5.54 -2.57 15.49
C SER A 282 6.57 -2.75 16.62
N ALA A 283 7.79 -2.23 16.43
CA ALA A 283 8.82 -2.22 17.45
C ALA A 283 8.42 -1.43 18.70
N ILE A 284 7.86 -0.23 18.53
CA ILE A 284 7.37 0.61 19.64
C ILE A 284 6.20 -0.06 20.38
N ALA A 285 5.29 -0.75 19.67
CA ALA A 285 4.22 -1.52 20.30
C ALA A 285 4.79 -2.61 21.22
N VAL A 286 5.81 -3.32 20.74
CA VAL A 286 6.48 -4.39 21.49
C VAL A 286 7.23 -3.86 22.71
N THR A 287 7.94 -2.73 22.58
CA THR A 287 8.71 -2.13 23.69
C THR A 287 7.81 -1.54 24.76
N LEU A 288 6.74 -0.84 24.38
CA LEU A 288 5.85 -0.18 25.34
C LEU A 288 4.92 -1.15 26.06
N PHE A 289 4.43 -2.20 25.38
CA PHE A 289 3.34 -3.03 25.90
C PHE A 289 3.73 -4.47 26.25
N LEU A 290 4.65 -5.11 25.51
CA LEU A 290 4.92 -6.56 25.56
C LEU A 290 6.32 -6.91 26.08
N GLY A 291 6.92 -6.01 26.85
CA GLY A 291 8.21 -6.21 27.51
C GLY A 291 9.40 -6.27 26.55
N GLY A 292 9.30 -5.69 25.34
CA GLY A 292 10.45 -5.55 24.45
C GLY A 292 11.16 -6.90 24.16
N PRO A 293 12.50 -6.95 24.26
CA PRO A 293 13.30 -8.16 24.13
C PRO A 293 13.27 -9.09 25.36
N ALA A 294 12.59 -8.72 26.46
CA ALA A 294 12.51 -9.59 27.63
C ALA A 294 11.72 -10.88 27.31
N GLY A 295 12.35 -12.02 27.57
CA GLY A 295 11.80 -13.35 27.37
C GLY A 295 12.65 -14.41 28.07
N PRO A 296 12.11 -15.62 28.30
CA PRO A 296 12.83 -16.68 28.95
C PRO A 296 14.04 -17.13 28.11
N ILE A 297 15.17 -17.33 28.77
CA ILE A 297 16.39 -17.91 28.18
C ILE A 297 16.26 -19.43 28.31
N LEU A 298 16.13 -20.12 27.18
CA LEU A 298 15.91 -21.58 27.13
C LEU A 298 17.22 -22.37 27.13
N THR A 299 18.32 -21.77 26.66
CA THR A 299 19.66 -22.38 26.63
C THR A 299 20.75 -21.37 26.96
N ASP A 300 21.66 -21.73 27.86
CA ASP A 300 22.75 -20.86 28.33
C ASP A 300 23.85 -20.67 27.27
N THR A 301 23.99 -21.59 26.32
CA THR A 301 25.04 -21.56 25.28
C THR A 301 24.89 -20.42 24.27
N LEU A 302 23.69 -19.85 24.13
CA LEU A 302 23.36 -18.75 23.21
C LEU A 302 22.50 -17.67 23.91
N GLY A 303 22.82 -17.37 25.18
CA GLY A 303 22.05 -16.43 26.01
C GLY A 303 21.79 -15.05 25.37
N TRP A 304 22.73 -14.52 24.59
CA TRP A 304 22.60 -13.21 23.94
C TRP A 304 21.67 -13.18 22.71
N VAL A 305 21.41 -14.33 22.07
CA VAL A 305 20.58 -14.43 20.87
C VAL A 305 19.10 -14.49 21.23
N TRP A 306 18.74 -15.10 22.36
CA TRP A 306 17.35 -15.27 22.80
C TRP A 306 16.57 -13.95 22.90
N PRO A 307 17.09 -12.87 23.52
CA PRO A 307 16.38 -11.58 23.58
C PRO A 307 16.08 -10.99 22.20
N ILE A 308 17.04 -11.09 21.26
CA ILE A 308 16.89 -10.61 19.88
C ILE A 308 15.84 -11.43 19.13
N LEU A 309 15.83 -12.75 19.33
CA LEU A 309 14.81 -13.63 18.72
C LEU A 309 13.41 -13.35 19.27
N TRP A 310 13.27 -13.16 20.58
CA TRP A 310 11.97 -12.83 21.19
C TRP A 310 11.46 -11.46 20.71
N PHE A 311 12.33 -10.46 20.65
CA PHE A 311 11.98 -9.16 20.09
C PHE A 311 11.55 -9.29 18.63
N GLY A 312 12.36 -9.95 17.79
CA GLY A 312 12.06 -10.17 16.38
C GLY A 312 10.76 -10.94 16.15
N LEU A 313 10.49 -11.98 16.95
CA LEU A 313 9.25 -12.76 16.87
C LEU A 313 8.02 -11.93 17.24
N LYS A 314 8.10 -11.13 18.31
CA LYS A 314 7.01 -10.24 18.71
C LYS A 314 6.76 -9.18 17.64
N VAL A 315 7.81 -8.55 17.11
CA VAL A 315 7.70 -7.58 16.01
C VAL A 315 7.07 -8.24 14.78
N PHE A 316 7.52 -9.44 14.41
CA PHE A 316 6.95 -10.21 13.29
C PHE A 316 5.46 -10.50 13.49
N ALA A 317 5.01 -10.78 14.72
CA ALA A 317 3.59 -10.97 15.00
C ALA A 317 2.75 -9.71 14.71
N PHE A 318 3.25 -8.51 15.04
CA PHE A 318 2.59 -7.25 14.65
C PHE A 318 2.64 -7.00 13.15
N LEU A 319 3.79 -7.25 12.51
CA LEU A 319 3.93 -7.12 11.05
C LEU A 319 2.93 -8.04 10.31
N PHE A 320 2.83 -9.30 10.73
CA PHE A 320 1.82 -10.24 10.24
C PHE A 320 0.40 -9.71 10.50
N GLY A 321 0.15 -9.20 11.70
CA GLY A 321 -1.13 -8.58 12.07
C GLY A 321 -1.54 -7.45 11.13
N PHE A 322 -0.63 -6.50 10.84
CA PHE A 322 -0.90 -5.39 9.91
C PHE A 322 -1.22 -5.88 8.49
N VAL A 323 -0.46 -6.86 7.97
CA VAL A 323 -0.74 -7.43 6.64
C VAL A 323 -2.07 -8.19 6.64
N TRP A 324 -2.39 -8.89 7.73
CA TRP A 324 -3.65 -9.62 7.85
C TRP A 324 -4.88 -8.70 7.92
N LEU A 325 -4.76 -7.55 8.61
CA LEU A 325 -5.77 -6.50 8.60
C LEU A 325 -6.01 -5.99 7.17
N ARG A 326 -4.93 -5.71 6.42
CA ARG A 326 -4.98 -5.25 5.02
C ARG A 326 -5.69 -6.25 4.10
N ALA A 327 -5.40 -7.53 4.24
CA ALA A 327 -5.96 -8.58 3.37
C ALA A 327 -7.44 -8.87 3.68
N THR A 328 -7.90 -8.61 4.91
CA THR A 328 -9.21 -9.05 5.38
C THR A 328 -10.25 -7.93 5.39
N LEU A 329 -9.88 -6.71 5.76
CA LEU A 329 -10.83 -5.63 6.02
C LEU A 329 -11.03 -4.72 4.81
N PRO A 330 -12.27 -4.32 4.50
CA PRO A 330 -12.53 -3.30 3.50
C PRO A 330 -12.10 -1.91 4.01
N ARG A 331 -11.82 -1.00 3.08
CA ARG A 331 -11.47 0.39 3.42
C ARG A 331 -12.64 1.10 4.13
N PHE A 332 -12.32 1.89 5.15
CA PHE A 332 -13.29 2.79 5.79
C PHE A 332 -13.36 4.11 5.05
N ARG A 333 -14.54 4.71 4.98
CA ARG A 333 -14.70 6.07 4.46
C ARG A 333 -14.15 7.10 5.45
N TYR A 334 -13.62 8.22 4.94
CA TYR A 334 -13.07 9.33 5.74
C TYR A 334 -13.98 9.77 6.89
N ASP A 335 -15.26 10.04 6.62
CA ASP A 335 -16.20 10.47 7.68
C ASP A 335 -16.31 9.44 8.84
N GLN A 336 -16.31 8.14 8.51
CA GLN A 336 -16.44 7.07 9.50
C GLN A 336 -15.17 6.93 10.33
N LEU A 337 -14.02 7.10 9.68
CA LEU A 337 -12.74 7.09 10.34
C LEU A 337 -12.59 8.28 11.29
N MET A 338 -12.95 9.48 10.86
CA MET A 338 -12.88 10.67 11.72
C MET A 338 -13.83 10.56 12.91
N ASP A 339 -15.04 10.02 12.71
CA ASP A 339 -15.99 9.74 13.78
C ASP A 339 -15.44 8.72 14.79
N LEU A 340 -14.75 7.66 14.34
CA LEU A 340 -14.13 6.68 15.21
C LEU A 340 -13.04 7.32 16.09
N GLY A 341 -12.16 8.13 15.51
CA GLY A 341 -11.09 8.82 16.24
C GLY A 341 -11.65 9.78 17.30
N TRP A 342 -12.48 10.74 16.88
CA TRP A 342 -12.94 11.83 17.73
C TRP A 342 -14.05 11.44 18.70
N LYS A 343 -14.99 10.58 18.30
CA LYS A 343 -16.16 10.25 19.15
C LYS A 343 -15.93 9.01 20.01
N VAL A 344 -14.96 8.15 19.67
CA VAL A 344 -14.73 6.89 20.37
C VAL A 344 -13.32 6.82 20.96
N LEU A 345 -12.27 6.86 20.14
CA LEU A 345 -10.91 6.56 20.61
C LEU A 345 -10.38 7.62 21.58
N ILE A 346 -10.49 8.92 21.25
CA ILE A 346 -10.01 10.01 22.12
C ILE A 346 -10.76 10.02 23.48
N PRO A 347 -12.11 9.98 23.53
CA PRO A 347 -12.81 9.94 24.81
C PRO A 347 -12.50 8.70 25.65
N VAL A 348 -12.38 7.52 25.00
CA VAL A 348 -12.02 6.27 25.68
C VAL A 348 -10.61 6.34 26.24
N SER A 349 -9.63 6.81 25.45
CA SER A 349 -8.24 6.90 25.90
C SER A 349 -8.06 7.91 27.03
N LEU A 350 -8.71 9.08 26.93
CA LEU A 350 -8.70 10.09 28.00
C LEU A 350 -9.35 9.56 29.28
N GLY A 351 -10.53 8.94 29.16
CA GLY A 351 -11.22 8.35 30.31
C GLY A 351 -10.39 7.27 30.99
N TRP A 352 -9.72 6.41 30.21
CA TRP A 352 -8.86 5.35 30.73
C TRP A 352 -7.58 5.87 31.36
N PHE A 353 -6.98 6.91 30.77
CA PHE A 353 -5.84 7.62 31.36
C PHE A 353 -6.19 8.21 32.74
N LEU A 354 -7.33 8.89 32.85
CA LEU A 354 -7.82 9.45 34.12
C LEU A 354 -8.13 8.34 35.13
N LEU A 355 -8.65 7.20 34.67
CA LEU A 355 -8.88 6.04 35.52
C LEU A 355 -7.57 5.52 36.12
N ILE A 356 -6.53 5.31 35.31
CA ILE A 356 -5.22 4.85 35.79
C ILE A 356 -4.60 5.87 36.76
N ALA A 357 -4.66 7.17 36.44
CA ALA A 357 -4.19 8.21 37.35
C ALA A 357 -4.92 8.17 38.71
N THR A 358 -6.24 7.97 38.69
CA THR A 358 -7.05 7.86 39.90
C THR A 358 -6.71 6.59 40.68
N LEU A 359 -6.42 5.47 40.01
CA LEU A 359 -6.00 4.23 40.66
C LEU A 359 -4.66 4.36 41.37
N ASN A 360 -3.70 5.08 40.80
CA ASN A 360 -2.42 5.35 41.46
C ASN A 360 -2.63 6.17 42.74
N VAL A 361 -3.41 7.26 42.66
CA VAL A 361 -3.74 8.09 43.84
C VAL A 361 -4.54 7.29 44.88
N ALA A 362 -5.45 6.41 44.43
CA ALA A 362 -6.23 5.56 45.31
C ALA A 362 -5.35 4.56 46.06
N ARG A 363 -4.34 3.98 45.41
CA ARG A 363 -3.34 3.11 46.06
C ARG A 363 -2.55 3.90 47.11
N ASP A 364 -2.10 5.11 46.78
CA ASP A 364 -1.35 5.97 47.71
C ASP A 364 -2.18 6.37 48.94
N ARG A 365 -3.50 6.56 48.77
CA ARG A 365 -4.43 6.93 49.85
C ARG A 365 -5.13 5.74 50.51
N GLY A 366 -4.85 4.50 50.10
CA GLY A 366 -5.46 3.28 50.65
C GLY A 366 -6.96 3.14 50.37
N TRP A 367 -7.47 3.75 49.30
CA TRP A 367 -8.88 3.61 48.90
C TRP A 367 -9.17 2.19 48.37
N PRO A 368 -10.41 1.68 48.53
CA PRO A 368 -10.78 0.38 47.98
C PRO A 368 -10.75 0.40 46.44
N ILE A 369 -9.71 -0.22 45.86
CA ILE A 369 -9.43 -0.24 44.41
C ILE A 369 -10.64 -0.71 43.60
N LEU A 370 -11.37 -1.72 44.08
CA LEU A 370 -12.55 -2.25 43.40
C LEU A 370 -13.64 -1.19 43.18
N VAL A 371 -13.86 -0.32 44.17
CA VAL A 371 -14.87 0.76 44.10
C VAL A 371 -14.44 1.83 43.10
N VAL A 372 -13.13 2.15 43.06
CA VAL A 372 -12.57 3.14 42.13
C VAL A 372 -12.64 2.62 40.68
N VAL A 373 -12.31 1.34 40.45
CA VAL A 373 -12.42 0.72 39.12
C VAL A 373 -13.88 0.67 38.67
N LEU A 374 -14.79 0.13 39.49
CA LEU A 374 -16.21 0.01 39.13
C LEU A 374 -16.87 1.38 38.94
N GLY A 375 -16.56 2.35 39.80
CA GLY A 375 -17.03 3.72 39.67
C GLY A 375 -16.52 4.41 38.41
N GLY A 376 -15.22 4.29 38.12
CA GLY A 376 -14.61 4.87 36.93
C GLY A 376 -15.12 4.25 35.62
N VAL A 377 -15.27 2.92 35.58
CA VAL A 377 -15.86 2.22 34.43
C VAL A 377 -17.33 2.61 34.26
N ALA A 378 -18.11 2.69 35.34
CA ALA A 378 -19.51 3.13 35.28
C ALA A 378 -19.63 4.56 34.73
N VAL A 379 -18.78 5.49 35.18
CA VAL A 379 -18.74 6.86 34.65
C VAL A 379 -18.41 6.88 33.16
N MET A 380 -17.44 6.08 32.72
CA MET A 380 -17.10 5.98 31.30
C MET A 380 -18.23 5.37 30.46
N VAL A 381 -18.93 4.35 30.95
CA VAL A 381 -20.06 3.75 30.24
C VAL A 381 -21.24 4.72 30.13
N VAL A 382 -21.58 5.43 31.22
CA VAL A 382 -22.68 6.40 31.24
C VAL A 382 -22.36 7.61 30.34
N ARG A 383 -21.20 8.24 30.54
CA ARG A 383 -20.81 9.44 29.77
C ARG A 383 -20.42 9.11 28.34
N GLY A 384 -19.79 7.96 28.09
CA GLY A 384 -19.51 7.47 26.74
C GLY A 384 -20.78 7.18 25.95
N GLY A 385 -21.82 6.66 26.62
CA GLY A 385 -23.14 6.48 26.02
C GLY A 385 -23.78 7.80 25.58
N ASP A 386 -23.59 8.88 26.33
CA ASP A 386 -24.13 10.20 26.02
C ASP A 386 -23.39 10.89 24.86
N VAL A 387 -22.06 10.75 24.77
CA VAL A 387 -21.26 11.26 23.64
C VAL A 387 -21.65 10.58 22.33
N VAL A 388 -21.84 9.25 22.34
CA VAL A 388 -22.28 8.48 21.17
C VAL A 388 -23.72 8.83 20.76
N ARG A 389 -24.58 9.19 21.72
CA ARG A 389 -25.97 9.62 21.45
C ARG A 389 -26.05 11.04 20.89
N SER A 390 -25.23 11.96 21.40
CA SER A 390 -25.17 13.35 20.91
C SER A 390 -24.69 13.43 19.46
N GLY A 391 -23.70 12.62 19.07
CA GLY A 391 -23.18 12.58 17.70
C GLY A 391 -24.13 12.05 16.62
N ARG A 392 -25.30 11.51 17.00
CA ARG A 392 -26.36 11.07 16.07
C ARG A 392 -27.33 12.20 15.67
N GLN A 393 -27.26 13.37 16.29
CA GLN A 393 -28.18 14.50 16.04
C GLN A 393 -27.63 15.56 15.06
N GLY A 394 -26.67 15.21 14.19
CA GLY A 394 -26.29 16.08 13.06
C GLY A 394 -27.40 16.12 11.99
N PRO A 395 -27.72 17.28 11.39
CA PRO A 395 -28.76 17.37 10.38
C PRO A 395 -28.28 16.69 9.09
N GLY A 396 -28.92 15.57 8.75
CA GLY A 396 -28.75 14.90 7.46
C GLY A 396 -27.86 13.66 7.47
N ARG A 397 -28.32 12.56 8.09
CA ARG A 397 -28.00 11.20 7.64
C ARG A 397 -29.00 10.21 8.24
N SER A 398 -30.10 9.98 7.52
CA SER A 398 -30.86 8.74 7.66
C SER A 398 -29.97 7.59 7.19
N LEU A 399 -29.12 7.08 8.09
CA LEU A 399 -28.61 5.73 7.95
C LEU A 399 -29.84 4.84 7.85
N GLY A 400 -30.12 4.33 6.65
CA GLY A 400 -31.09 3.27 6.42
C GLY A 400 -30.81 2.19 7.44
N ARG A 401 -31.68 2.12 8.44
CA ARG A 401 -31.55 1.24 9.59
C ARG A 401 -31.94 -0.14 9.10
N SER A 402 -31.03 -0.84 8.41
CA SER A 402 -31.18 -2.27 8.28
C SER A 402 -31.12 -2.81 9.70
N ARG A 403 -32.27 -3.29 10.17
CA ARG A 403 -32.52 -3.80 11.50
C ARG A 403 -31.94 -5.23 11.56
N GLY A 404 -30.66 -5.37 11.22
CA GLY A 404 -29.91 -6.62 11.31
C GLY A 404 -29.25 -6.72 12.68
N ARG A 405 -29.52 -7.80 13.41
CA ARG A 405 -28.90 -8.19 14.69
C ARG A 405 -27.44 -7.73 14.77
N GLY A 406 -27.12 -6.84 15.73
CA GLY A 406 -25.77 -6.31 15.95
C GLY A 406 -24.69 -7.36 16.23
N SER A 407 -25.08 -8.59 16.58
CA SER A 407 -24.17 -9.74 16.71
C SER A 407 -23.67 -10.30 15.37
N GLY A 408 -24.40 -10.08 14.26
CA GLY A 408 -24.05 -10.63 12.94
C GLY A 408 -22.90 -9.91 12.21
N ARG A 409 -22.70 -8.61 12.43
CA ARG A 409 -21.61 -7.85 11.77
C ARG A 409 -20.23 -8.18 12.32
N LEU A 410 -20.09 -8.25 13.66
CA LEU A 410 -18.82 -8.60 14.29
C LEU A 410 -18.44 -10.04 13.95
N MET A 411 -19.42 -10.95 13.97
CA MET A 411 -19.26 -12.33 13.51
C MET A 411 -18.85 -12.39 12.02
N GLY A 412 -19.34 -11.47 11.19
CA GLY A 412 -18.94 -11.31 9.79
C GLY A 412 -17.45 -10.96 9.63
N TYR A 413 -16.93 -10.03 10.41
CA TYR A 413 -15.49 -9.68 10.36
C TYR A 413 -14.61 -10.83 10.85
N PHE A 414 -14.92 -11.45 11.98
CA PHE A 414 -14.18 -12.62 12.47
C PHE A 414 -14.23 -13.80 11.49
N ARG A 415 -15.37 -14.00 10.81
CA ARG A 415 -15.48 -14.98 9.72
C ARG A 415 -14.57 -14.62 8.55
N GLY A 416 -14.45 -13.34 8.21
CA GLY A 416 -13.49 -12.86 7.21
C GLY A 416 -12.05 -13.24 7.57
N PHE A 417 -11.61 -12.95 8.80
CA PHE A 417 -10.27 -13.32 9.29
C PHE A 417 -10.03 -14.83 9.26
N ALA A 418 -11.02 -15.63 9.66
CA ALA A 418 -10.92 -17.09 9.61
C ALA A 418 -10.81 -17.60 8.16
N VAL A 419 -11.55 -17.00 7.22
CA VAL A 419 -11.50 -17.38 5.80
C VAL A 419 -10.14 -17.04 5.19
N THR A 420 -9.62 -15.83 5.40
CA THR A 420 -8.31 -15.41 4.84
C THR A 420 -7.17 -16.26 5.42
N PHE A 421 -7.23 -16.57 6.71
CA PHE A 421 -6.25 -17.46 7.35
C PHE A 421 -6.30 -18.89 6.80
N ARG A 422 -7.51 -19.44 6.60
CA ARG A 422 -7.66 -20.79 6.03
C ARG A 422 -7.14 -20.86 4.59
N LYS A 423 -7.42 -19.84 3.77
CA LYS A 423 -7.02 -19.77 2.37
C LYS A 423 -5.51 -19.84 2.17
N MET A 424 -4.73 -19.36 3.14
CA MET A 424 -3.26 -19.43 3.12
C MET A 424 -2.70 -20.86 2.99
N PHE A 425 -3.45 -21.87 3.44
CA PHE A 425 -3.05 -23.28 3.40
C PHE A 425 -3.76 -24.09 2.32
N GLU A 426 -4.67 -23.47 1.55
CA GLU A 426 -5.36 -24.14 0.45
C GLU A 426 -4.49 -24.15 -0.82
N GLN A 427 -4.78 -25.08 -1.74
CA GLN A 427 -4.04 -25.17 -2.99
C GLN A 427 -4.36 -23.97 -3.90
N ARG A 428 -3.30 -23.32 -4.40
CA ARG A 428 -3.40 -22.15 -5.30
C ARG A 428 -4.07 -22.52 -6.62
N VAL A 429 -5.06 -21.75 -7.04
CA VAL A 429 -5.86 -21.98 -8.26
C VAL A 429 -5.36 -21.14 -9.46
N THR A 430 -4.32 -20.33 -9.26
CA THR A 430 -3.80 -19.45 -10.33
C THR A 430 -2.97 -20.18 -11.37
N THR A 431 -3.19 -19.83 -12.65
CA THR A 431 -2.32 -20.21 -13.75
C THR A 431 -0.91 -19.64 -13.56
N PRO A 432 0.14 -20.36 -14.01
CA PRO A 432 1.52 -19.91 -13.90
C PRO A 432 1.82 -18.82 -14.94
N TYR A 433 1.28 -17.62 -14.77
CA TYR A 433 1.65 -16.44 -15.57
C TYR A 433 3.03 -15.91 -15.13
N PRO A 434 3.93 -15.49 -16.05
CA PRO A 434 3.73 -15.35 -17.50
C PRO A 434 3.92 -16.64 -18.29
N LYS A 435 4.42 -17.75 -17.72
CA LYS A 435 4.74 -18.98 -18.50
C LYS A 435 3.54 -19.54 -19.27
N GLN A 436 2.34 -19.47 -18.69
CA GLN A 436 1.09 -19.83 -19.34
C GLN A 436 0.19 -18.60 -19.40
N LYS A 437 -0.09 -18.10 -20.62
CA LYS A 437 -1.14 -17.11 -20.84
C LYS A 437 -2.50 -17.79 -20.70
N ARG A 438 -3.48 -17.03 -20.22
CA ARG A 438 -4.87 -17.46 -20.21
C ARG A 438 -5.42 -17.29 -21.62
N ASP A 439 -6.20 -18.27 -22.08
CA ASP A 439 -6.96 -18.13 -23.32
C ASP A 439 -7.93 -16.96 -23.19
N LYS A 440 -7.85 -16.02 -24.14
CA LYS A 440 -8.66 -14.81 -24.13
C LYS A 440 -9.97 -15.09 -24.87
N PRO A 441 -11.07 -14.44 -24.46
CA PRO A 441 -12.26 -14.39 -25.30
C PRO A 441 -11.90 -13.82 -26.68
N THR A 442 -12.59 -14.26 -27.72
CA THR A 442 -12.40 -13.74 -29.09
C THR A 442 -12.66 -12.22 -29.19
N ARG A 443 -13.37 -11.64 -28.22
CA ARG A 443 -13.71 -10.20 -28.15
C ARG A 443 -12.72 -9.38 -27.32
N PHE A 444 -11.53 -9.89 -27.06
CA PHE A 444 -10.55 -9.17 -26.24
C PHE A 444 -9.88 -8.06 -27.06
N HIS A 445 -9.75 -6.89 -26.44
CA HIS A 445 -9.19 -5.67 -27.03
C HIS A 445 -7.70 -5.54 -26.70
N GLY A 446 -6.86 -5.36 -27.72
CA GLY A 446 -5.41 -5.44 -27.59
C GLY A 446 -4.66 -4.52 -28.55
N ARG A 447 -3.57 -5.03 -29.15
CA ARG A 447 -2.75 -4.29 -30.11
C ARG A 447 -3.61 -3.90 -31.30
N HIS A 448 -3.54 -2.67 -31.76
CA HIS A 448 -4.17 -2.29 -33.02
C HIS A 448 -3.34 -2.78 -34.21
N VAL A 449 -4.01 -3.05 -35.33
CA VAL A 449 -3.44 -3.47 -36.61
C VAL A 449 -4.17 -2.75 -37.74
N LEU A 450 -3.42 -2.37 -38.77
CA LEU A 450 -3.98 -1.83 -40.01
C LEU A 450 -4.03 -2.92 -41.08
N ASN A 451 -5.19 -3.13 -41.68
CA ASN A 451 -5.44 -4.25 -42.57
C ASN A 451 -5.30 -3.90 -44.05
N ARG A 452 -5.11 -4.95 -44.86
CA ARG A 452 -5.08 -4.91 -46.32
C ARG A 452 -6.24 -5.70 -46.92
N TYR A 453 -6.67 -5.31 -48.11
CA TYR A 453 -7.58 -6.09 -48.92
C TYR A 453 -6.87 -7.33 -49.49
N GLU A 454 -7.64 -8.29 -50.01
CA GLU A 454 -7.12 -9.53 -50.61
C GLU A 454 -6.20 -9.28 -51.82
N ASP A 455 -6.26 -8.10 -52.43
CA ASP A 455 -5.39 -7.65 -53.52
C ASP A 455 -4.08 -6.99 -53.04
N GLY A 456 -3.87 -6.88 -51.72
CA GLY A 456 -2.69 -6.27 -51.11
C GLY A 456 -2.79 -4.75 -50.87
N MET A 457 -3.83 -4.06 -51.36
CA MET A 457 -4.02 -2.63 -51.12
C MET A 457 -4.34 -2.33 -49.65
N GLU A 458 -3.93 -1.17 -49.17
CA GLU A 458 -4.25 -0.71 -47.82
C GLU A 458 -5.74 -0.39 -47.71
N LYS A 459 -6.41 -0.86 -46.64
CA LYS A 459 -7.82 -0.52 -46.40
C LYS A 459 -8.00 0.93 -45.93
N CYS A 460 -6.96 1.55 -45.38
CA CYS A 460 -7.03 2.88 -44.78
C CYS A 460 -7.12 3.99 -45.84
N ILE A 461 -8.26 4.68 -45.90
CA ILE A 461 -8.49 5.79 -46.82
C ILE A 461 -8.12 7.18 -46.25
N GLY A 462 -7.52 7.24 -45.06
CA GLY A 462 -7.08 8.50 -44.45
C GLY A 462 -8.20 9.50 -44.11
N CYS A 463 -9.41 9.02 -43.76
CA CYS A 463 -10.58 9.86 -43.46
C CYS A 463 -10.60 10.49 -42.05
N GLU A 464 -9.64 10.13 -41.18
CA GLU A 464 -9.45 10.69 -39.82
C GLU A 464 -10.57 10.42 -38.79
N LEU A 465 -11.61 9.65 -39.13
CA LEU A 465 -12.72 9.32 -38.22
C LEU A 465 -12.28 8.61 -36.94
N CYS A 466 -11.32 7.68 -37.05
CA CYS A 466 -10.74 6.97 -35.90
C CYS A 466 -10.00 7.91 -34.93
N ALA A 467 -9.35 8.96 -35.43
CA ALA A 467 -8.74 9.99 -34.59
C ALA A 467 -9.79 10.89 -33.93
N GLY A 468 -10.86 11.23 -34.66
CA GLY A 468 -11.95 12.06 -34.16
C GLY A 468 -12.79 11.40 -33.06
N VAL A 469 -13.02 10.09 -33.14
CA VAL A 469 -13.81 9.34 -32.13
C VAL A 469 -13.00 8.98 -30.89
N CYS A 470 -11.66 9.02 -30.95
CA CYS A 470 -10.79 8.54 -29.88
C CYS A 470 -10.92 9.41 -28.61
N PRO A 471 -11.49 8.89 -27.50
CA PRO A 471 -11.70 9.68 -26.29
C PRO A 471 -10.38 10.05 -25.60
N ALA A 472 -9.36 9.20 -25.75
CA ALA A 472 -8.03 9.43 -25.22
C ALA A 472 -7.17 10.34 -26.10
N GLN A 473 -7.61 10.67 -27.32
CA GLN A 473 -6.84 11.34 -28.37
C GLN A 473 -5.44 10.74 -28.54
N CYS A 474 -5.38 9.40 -28.62
CA CYS A 474 -4.12 8.67 -28.81
C CYS A 474 -3.76 8.45 -30.29
N ILE A 475 -4.71 8.63 -31.21
CA ILE A 475 -4.52 8.40 -32.64
C ILE A 475 -4.29 9.73 -33.35
N TYR A 476 -3.27 9.79 -34.20
CA TYR A 476 -3.02 10.88 -35.14
C TYR A 476 -3.02 10.34 -36.57
N VAL A 477 -3.85 10.94 -37.43
CA VAL A 477 -3.97 10.54 -38.84
C VAL A 477 -3.86 11.78 -39.71
N ARG A 478 -3.16 11.64 -40.83
CA ARG A 478 -3.13 12.63 -41.92
C ARG A 478 -3.27 11.90 -43.24
N GLY A 479 -4.35 12.13 -43.97
CA GLY A 479 -4.54 11.57 -45.30
C GLY A 479 -3.74 12.30 -46.39
N ALA A 480 -3.31 11.60 -47.44
CA ALA A 480 -2.81 12.20 -48.68
C ALA A 480 -3.51 11.57 -49.90
N ASP A 481 -3.48 12.27 -51.04
CA ASP A 481 -4.11 11.78 -52.27
C ASP A 481 -3.33 10.61 -52.85
N ASN A 482 -4.05 9.63 -53.41
CA ASN A 482 -3.43 8.46 -54.03
C ASN A 482 -2.65 8.85 -55.30
N PRO A 483 -1.49 8.22 -55.57
CA PRO A 483 -0.81 8.36 -56.86
C PRO A 483 -1.70 7.84 -58.00
N GLU A 484 -1.74 8.54 -59.13
CA GLU A 484 -2.58 8.18 -60.28
C GLU A 484 -2.18 6.83 -60.93
N ASP A 485 -0.89 6.50 -60.88
CA ASP A 485 -0.29 5.33 -61.51
C ASP A 485 -0.16 4.11 -60.58
N ALA A 486 -0.19 4.34 -59.27
CA ALA A 486 -0.02 3.31 -58.24
C ALA A 486 -0.83 3.64 -56.97
N PRO A 487 -2.16 3.43 -56.99
CA PRO A 487 -3.01 3.70 -55.83
C PRO A 487 -2.63 2.80 -54.65
N VAL A 488 -2.48 3.39 -53.46
CA VAL A 488 -2.14 2.68 -52.22
C VAL A 488 -3.38 2.08 -51.57
N SER A 489 -4.53 2.75 -51.74
CA SER A 489 -5.85 2.31 -51.25
C SER A 489 -6.90 2.46 -52.37
N PRO A 490 -8.07 1.80 -52.27
CA PRO A 490 -9.14 1.96 -53.27
C PRO A 490 -9.84 3.33 -53.29
N GLY A 491 -9.58 4.19 -52.30
CA GLY A 491 -10.18 5.52 -52.20
C GLY A 491 -9.44 6.59 -53.01
N GLU A 492 -9.91 7.84 -52.94
CA GLU A 492 -9.16 8.98 -53.49
C GLU A 492 -7.90 9.29 -52.65
N ARG A 493 -7.88 8.87 -51.39
CA ARG A 493 -6.85 9.17 -50.40
C ARG A 493 -6.43 7.92 -49.63
N TYR A 494 -5.25 7.97 -49.04
CA TYR A 494 -4.72 6.94 -48.15
C TYR A 494 -4.16 7.56 -46.86
N GLY A 495 -3.95 6.73 -45.84
CA GLY A 495 -3.33 7.16 -44.58
C GLY A 495 -1.84 7.45 -44.76
N PHE A 496 -1.48 8.68 -45.10
CA PHE A 496 -0.06 9.06 -45.28
C PHE A 496 0.71 9.07 -43.97
N VAL A 497 0.09 9.57 -42.90
CA VAL A 497 0.58 9.41 -41.53
C VAL A 497 -0.50 8.75 -40.72
N TYR A 498 -0.14 7.69 -40.01
CA TYR A 498 -0.98 7.03 -39.04
C TYR A 498 -0.12 6.70 -37.84
N GLU A 499 -0.48 7.24 -36.67
CA GLU A 499 0.26 7.00 -35.43
C GLU A 499 -0.71 6.71 -34.28
N ILE A 500 -0.38 5.74 -33.44
CA ILE A 500 -1.11 5.44 -32.21
C ILE A 500 -0.17 5.50 -31.01
N ASN A 501 -0.48 6.33 -30.03
CA ASN A 501 0.25 6.44 -28.78
C ASN A 501 -0.33 5.50 -27.71
N TYR A 502 0.32 4.36 -27.48
CA TYR A 502 -0.10 3.37 -26.50
C TYR A 502 0.09 3.80 -25.04
N LEU A 503 0.81 4.88 -24.75
CA LEU A 503 0.82 5.47 -23.39
C LEU A 503 -0.50 6.14 -23.04
N ARG A 504 -1.36 6.42 -24.02
CA ARG A 504 -2.66 7.06 -23.85
C ARG A 504 -3.83 6.14 -24.17
N CYS A 505 -3.62 5.13 -25.01
CA CYS A 505 -4.68 4.23 -25.44
C CYS A 505 -5.33 3.52 -24.24
N ILE A 506 -6.66 3.40 -24.27
CA ILE A 506 -7.44 2.71 -23.25
C ILE A 506 -8.12 1.44 -23.77
N HIS A 507 -7.81 1.01 -25.01
CA HIS A 507 -8.34 -0.20 -25.65
C HIS A 507 -9.88 -0.29 -25.60
N CYS A 508 -10.53 0.84 -25.93
CA CYS A 508 -11.99 0.95 -25.90
C CYS A 508 -12.65 0.60 -27.25
N ASP A 509 -11.87 0.31 -28.29
CA ASP A 509 -12.31 -0.10 -29.63
C ASP A 509 -13.17 0.88 -30.45
N LEU A 510 -13.58 2.03 -29.90
CA LEU A 510 -14.34 3.06 -30.63
C LEU A 510 -13.73 3.47 -31.99
N CYS A 511 -12.40 3.40 -32.14
CA CYS A 511 -11.69 3.70 -33.39
C CYS A 511 -11.96 2.67 -34.50
N VAL A 512 -12.12 1.39 -34.14
CA VAL A 512 -12.50 0.29 -35.03
C VAL A 512 -13.96 0.46 -35.43
N GLU A 513 -14.85 0.74 -34.48
CA GLU A 513 -16.27 0.96 -34.76
C GLU A 513 -16.52 2.12 -35.74
N ALA A 514 -15.75 3.20 -35.61
CA ALA A 514 -15.89 4.37 -36.46
C ALA A 514 -15.25 4.20 -37.85
N CYS A 515 -14.49 3.13 -38.10
CA CYS A 515 -13.76 2.95 -39.35
C CYS A 515 -14.69 2.47 -40.48
N PRO A 516 -14.93 3.26 -41.54
CA PRO A 516 -15.90 2.91 -42.57
C PRO A 516 -15.43 1.76 -43.47
N THR A 517 -14.12 1.62 -43.64
CA THR A 517 -13.47 0.62 -44.50
C THR A 517 -12.87 -0.55 -43.73
N GLU A 518 -13.09 -0.61 -42.42
CA GLU A 518 -12.57 -1.69 -41.55
C GLU A 518 -11.05 -1.83 -41.68
N ALA A 519 -10.39 -0.68 -41.82
CA ALA A 519 -8.95 -0.61 -42.00
C ALA A 519 -8.17 -0.81 -40.71
N ILE A 520 -8.80 -0.63 -39.56
CA ILE A 520 -8.19 -0.81 -38.25
C ILE A 520 -8.97 -1.84 -37.47
N THR A 521 -8.24 -2.74 -36.81
CA THR A 521 -8.77 -3.80 -35.95
C THR A 521 -7.83 -3.97 -34.75
N GLU A 522 -8.27 -4.71 -33.74
CA GLU A 522 -7.46 -5.05 -32.58
C GLU A 522 -7.18 -6.56 -32.50
N THR A 523 -5.99 -6.90 -32.03
CA THR A 523 -5.53 -8.28 -31.81
C THR A 523 -5.76 -8.70 -30.36
N ASN A 524 -5.51 -9.97 -30.08
CA ASN A 524 -5.53 -10.46 -28.72
C ASN A 524 -4.26 -10.10 -27.92
N LEU A 525 -3.23 -9.52 -28.54
CA LEU A 525 -1.99 -9.17 -27.84
C LEU A 525 -2.23 -7.98 -26.89
N PHE A 526 -1.83 -8.11 -25.63
CA PHE A 526 -1.88 -7.03 -24.63
C PHE A 526 -0.53 -6.80 -23.94
N GLU A 527 0.48 -7.60 -24.28
CA GLU A 527 1.75 -7.64 -23.58
C GLU A 527 2.80 -6.89 -24.40
N PHE A 528 2.94 -5.61 -24.07
CA PHE A 528 3.96 -4.73 -24.63
C PHE A 528 4.77 -4.13 -23.48
N SER A 529 6.08 -4.09 -23.62
CA SER A 529 6.97 -3.45 -22.65
C SER A 529 7.96 -2.53 -23.34
N PHE A 530 7.67 -1.24 -23.30
CA PHE A 530 8.51 -0.22 -23.92
C PHE A 530 9.71 0.13 -23.07
N THR A 531 10.85 0.34 -23.73
CA THR A 531 12.06 0.87 -23.07
C THR A 531 12.19 2.36 -23.23
N THR A 532 11.67 2.91 -24.33
CA THR A 532 11.59 4.35 -24.58
C THR A 532 10.15 4.77 -24.88
N ARG A 533 9.88 6.08 -24.73
CA ARG A 533 8.58 6.66 -25.08
C ARG A 533 8.30 6.61 -26.59
N ALA A 534 9.34 6.61 -27.42
CA ALA A 534 9.19 6.53 -28.87
C ALA A 534 8.63 5.17 -29.28
N ASP A 535 9.13 4.08 -28.67
CA ASP A 535 8.64 2.70 -28.93
C ASP A 535 7.15 2.52 -28.62
N ALA A 536 6.57 3.41 -27.80
CA ALA A 536 5.15 3.37 -27.45
C ALA A 536 4.25 4.11 -28.47
N VAL A 537 4.83 4.77 -29.48
CA VAL A 537 4.11 5.43 -30.57
C VAL A 537 4.30 4.58 -31.82
N TYR A 538 3.24 3.85 -32.19
CA TYR A 538 3.30 2.95 -33.33
C TYR A 538 2.94 3.73 -34.57
N THR A 539 3.77 3.60 -35.58
CA THR A 539 3.60 4.21 -36.90
C THR A 539 2.78 3.32 -37.82
N ARG A 540 2.35 3.88 -38.96
CA ARG A 540 1.58 3.16 -39.98
C ARG A 540 2.28 1.85 -40.36
N ASP A 541 3.57 1.92 -40.67
CA ASP A 541 4.30 0.77 -41.21
C ASP A 541 4.47 -0.33 -40.15
N GLU A 542 4.48 0.01 -38.86
CA GLU A 542 4.51 -0.97 -37.76
C GLU A 542 3.13 -1.60 -37.48
N LEU A 543 2.05 -0.86 -37.76
CA LEU A 543 0.67 -1.32 -37.58
C LEU A 543 0.16 -2.13 -38.77
N LEU A 544 0.63 -1.83 -39.97
CA LEU A 544 0.15 -2.41 -41.22
C LEU A 544 0.57 -3.87 -41.36
N VAL A 545 -0.40 -4.73 -41.69
CA VAL A 545 -0.13 -6.15 -41.93
C VAL A 545 0.82 -6.36 -43.10
N ASP A 546 1.57 -7.45 -43.02
CA ASP A 546 2.44 -7.92 -44.07
C ASP A 546 1.67 -8.14 -45.38
N ALA A 547 2.27 -7.72 -46.49
CA ALA A 547 1.61 -7.67 -47.79
C ALA A 547 1.46 -9.05 -48.46
N GLU A 548 2.15 -10.09 -47.98
CA GLU A 548 2.08 -11.45 -48.53
C GLU A 548 1.23 -12.38 -47.65
N THR A 549 1.44 -12.30 -46.33
CA THR A 549 0.86 -13.21 -45.35
C THR A 549 -0.40 -12.65 -44.67
N GLY A 550 -0.58 -11.32 -44.67
CA GLY A 550 -1.66 -10.67 -43.91
C GLY A 550 -1.49 -10.73 -42.39
N GLN A 551 -0.31 -11.12 -41.90
CA GLN A 551 -0.02 -11.16 -40.46
C GLN A 551 0.46 -9.80 -39.93
N PRO A 552 0.22 -9.49 -38.65
CA PRO A 552 0.77 -8.28 -38.03
C PRO A 552 2.30 -8.30 -37.96
N ASN A 553 2.90 -7.12 -38.05
CA ASN A 553 4.33 -6.98 -37.78
C ASN A 553 4.62 -7.18 -36.28
N HIS A 554 5.53 -8.11 -35.96
CA HIS A 554 5.97 -8.36 -34.60
C HIS A 554 7.13 -7.43 -34.23
N LEU A 555 6.93 -6.59 -33.22
CA LEU A 555 7.95 -5.65 -32.76
C LEU A 555 8.75 -6.24 -31.59
N PRO A 556 10.02 -5.83 -31.37
CA PRO A 556 10.91 -6.44 -30.38
C PRO A 556 10.44 -6.36 -28.92
N TRP A 557 9.52 -5.44 -28.61
CA TRP A 557 8.98 -5.18 -27.28
C TRP A 557 7.63 -5.87 -27.01
N GLU A 558 7.22 -6.77 -27.90
CA GLU A 558 5.95 -7.50 -27.86
C GLU A 558 6.19 -8.98 -27.51
N ASP A 559 5.40 -9.56 -26.60
CA ASP A 559 5.42 -11.01 -26.33
C ASP A 559 4.29 -11.70 -27.11
N TRP A 560 4.52 -12.07 -28.37
CA TRP A 560 3.56 -12.81 -29.19
C TRP A 560 3.56 -14.31 -28.86
N ARG A 561 2.38 -14.93 -28.82
CA ARG A 561 2.22 -16.39 -28.71
C ARG A 561 1.38 -16.96 -29.84
N PRO A 562 1.51 -18.28 -30.13
CA PRO A 562 0.63 -18.93 -31.10
C PRO A 562 -0.83 -18.65 -30.77
N GLY A 563 -1.58 -18.08 -31.72
CA GLY A 563 -2.99 -17.72 -31.56
C GLY A 563 -3.26 -16.26 -31.16
N ASP A 564 -2.27 -15.51 -30.66
CA ASP A 564 -2.46 -14.08 -30.37
C ASP A 564 -2.64 -13.26 -31.68
N ASP A 565 -2.09 -13.76 -32.79
CA ASP A 565 -2.15 -13.22 -34.15
C ASP A 565 -3.29 -13.82 -35.01
N GLU A 566 -3.88 -14.93 -34.58
CA GLU A 566 -4.91 -15.63 -35.35
C GLU A 566 -6.21 -14.84 -35.43
N HIS A 567 -6.52 -13.96 -34.47
CA HIS A 567 -7.77 -13.16 -34.41
C HIS A 567 -7.55 -11.66 -34.65
N THR A 568 -6.49 -11.32 -35.38
CA THR A 568 -6.04 -9.94 -35.61
C THR A 568 -6.97 -9.10 -36.47
N SER A 569 -7.59 -9.73 -37.46
CA SER A 569 -8.36 -9.11 -38.54
C SER A 569 -9.84 -9.42 -38.36
N GLY A 570 -10.36 -9.03 -37.19
CA GLY A 570 -11.32 -9.94 -36.65
C GLY A 570 -12.20 -9.60 -35.48
N TRP A 571 -12.79 -8.41 -35.50
CA TRP A 571 -13.91 -8.15 -34.63
C TRP A 571 -15.05 -7.44 -35.36
N MET A 572 -16.26 -7.78 -34.90
CA MET A 572 -17.54 -7.33 -35.41
C MET A 572 -17.55 -5.83 -35.63
N ARG A 573 -18.13 -5.36 -36.74
CA ARG A 573 -18.81 -4.06 -36.71
C ARG A 573 -19.72 -4.07 -35.49
N ALA A 574 -19.40 -3.19 -34.56
CA ALA A 574 -20.23 -2.82 -33.45
C ALA A 574 -21.70 -2.83 -33.83
N THR A 575 -22.41 -3.79 -33.29
CA THR A 575 -23.79 -3.55 -32.92
C THR A 575 -24.08 -3.94 -31.48
N ALA A 576 -23.03 -4.05 -30.66
CA ALA A 576 -23.16 -3.80 -29.23
C ALA A 576 -21.80 -3.44 -28.63
N PRO A 577 -21.55 -2.16 -28.29
CA PRO A 577 -20.48 -1.78 -27.34
C PRO A 577 -20.77 -2.29 -25.91
N SER A 578 -21.46 -3.44 -25.75
CA SER A 578 -22.06 -3.91 -24.51
C SER A 578 -22.19 -5.44 -24.37
N GLY A 579 -21.65 -6.25 -25.29
CA GLY A 579 -21.70 -7.70 -25.13
C GLY A 579 -23.10 -8.31 -25.31
N ASP A 580 -23.93 -7.78 -26.21
CA ASP A 580 -25.23 -8.38 -26.54
C ASP A 580 -25.05 -9.79 -27.14
N SER A 581 -25.68 -10.79 -26.50
CA SER A 581 -25.60 -12.19 -26.90
C SER A 581 -26.34 -12.50 -28.20
N THR A 582 -27.22 -11.61 -28.66
CA THR A 582 -28.01 -11.80 -29.89
C THR A 582 -27.18 -11.77 -31.18
N TYR A 583 -25.92 -11.34 -31.10
CA TYR A 583 -24.97 -11.33 -32.21
C TYR A 583 -24.06 -12.58 -32.28
N GLN A 584 -24.13 -13.48 -31.29
CA GLN A 584 -23.44 -14.77 -31.37
C GLN A 584 -23.95 -15.60 -32.56
N GLY A 585 -23.07 -16.31 -33.26
CA GLY A 585 -23.43 -17.15 -34.40
C GLY A 585 -23.76 -16.41 -35.71
N ARG A 586 -23.54 -15.08 -35.80
CA ARG A 586 -23.65 -14.30 -37.05
C ARG A 586 -22.31 -14.10 -37.74
N VAL A 587 -22.26 -14.31 -39.06
CA VAL A 587 -21.09 -14.03 -39.90
C VAL A 587 -21.07 -12.53 -40.19
N ALA A 588 -20.04 -11.81 -39.74
CA ALA A 588 -19.98 -10.34 -39.78
C ALA A 588 -18.62 -9.78 -40.26
N TRP A 589 -17.81 -10.58 -40.95
CA TRP A 589 -16.41 -10.25 -41.29
C TRP A 589 -16.29 -9.64 -42.69
N SER A 590 -15.47 -8.59 -42.88
CA SER A 590 -14.96 -8.26 -44.21
C SER A 590 -13.86 -9.23 -44.61
N GLY A 591 -13.69 -9.44 -45.92
CA GLY A 591 -12.53 -10.18 -46.45
C GLY A 591 -11.25 -9.42 -46.13
N GLU A 592 -10.28 -10.14 -45.55
CA GLU A 592 -9.00 -9.59 -45.09
C GLU A 592 -7.88 -10.44 -45.69
N LEU A 593 -6.79 -9.81 -46.11
CA LEU A 593 -5.62 -10.54 -46.62
C LEU A 593 -5.12 -11.55 -45.56
N GLY A 594 -4.79 -12.77 -45.97
CA GLY A 594 -4.32 -13.85 -45.11
C GLY A 594 -5.40 -14.76 -44.52
N TYR A 595 -6.60 -14.23 -44.22
CA TYR A 595 -7.65 -15.00 -43.52
C TYR A 595 -9.01 -15.05 -44.22
N GLY A 596 -9.28 -14.16 -45.18
CA GLY A 596 -10.55 -14.11 -45.92
C GLY A 596 -11.76 -13.89 -45.01
N VAL A 597 -12.93 -14.41 -45.42
CA VAL A 597 -14.16 -14.36 -44.61
C VAL A 597 -14.13 -15.45 -43.54
N ARG A 598 -14.18 -15.07 -42.26
CA ARG A 598 -14.11 -15.99 -41.12
C ARG A 598 -15.48 -16.55 -40.72
N ALA A 599 -15.46 -17.70 -40.03
CA ALA A 599 -16.65 -18.29 -39.44
C ALA A 599 -17.22 -17.41 -38.31
N ALA A 600 -18.53 -17.50 -38.04
CA ALA A 600 -19.15 -16.81 -36.92
C ALA A 600 -18.64 -17.34 -35.57
N GLU A 601 -18.64 -16.49 -34.55
CA GLU A 601 -18.36 -16.91 -33.17
C GLU A 601 -19.33 -18.04 -32.77
N PRO A 602 -18.84 -19.17 -32.26
CA PRO A 602 -19.71 -20.25 -31.82
C PRO A 602 -20.62 -19.76 -30.71
N VAL A 603 -21.92 -20.09 -30.80
CA VAL A 603 -22.85 -19.86 -29.70
C VAL A 603 -22.39 -20.74 -28.55
N GLU A 604 -21.94 -20.15 -27.44
CA GLU A 604 -21.67 -20.93 -26.23
C GLU A 604 -22.97 -21.69 -25.90
N PRO A 605 -22.93 -23.00 -25.64
CA PRO A 605 -24.10 -23.70 -25.17
C PRO A 605 -24.54 -22.97 -23.91
N THR A 606 -25.74 -22.39 -23.92
CA THR A 606 -26.30 -21.73 -22.74
C THR A 606 -26.16 -22.71 -21.59
N GLU A 607 -25.23 -22.46 -20.67
CA GLU A 607 -25.30 -23.05 -19.34
C GLU A 607 -26.74 -22.78 -18.90
N SER A 608 -27.47 -23.85 -18.59
CA SER A 608 -28.88 -23.79 -18.23
C SER A 608 -29.08 -22.58 -17.35
N ALA A 609 -29.80 -21.57 -17.85
CA ALA A 609 -30.13 -20.40 -17.07
C ALA A 609 -30.60 -20.91 -15.71
N GLU A 610 -29.88 -20.60 -14.63
CA GLU A 610 -30.38 -20.88 -13.30
C GLU A 610 -31.80 -20.31 -13.28
N PRO A 611 -32.81 -21.12 -12.92
CA PRO A 611 -34.18 -20.66 -12.94
C PRO A 611 -34.23 -19.36 -12.15
N PRO A 612 -34.97 -18.34 -12.63
CA PRO A 612 -35.06 -17.06 -11.94
C PRO A 612 -35.41 -17.37 -10.49
N VAL A 613 -34.58 -16.87 -9.57
CA VAL A 613 -34.87 -16.96 -8.14
C VAL A 613 -36.23 -16.32 -7.97
N ASP A 614 -37.24 -17.16 -7.74
CA ASP A 614 -38.61 -16.72 -7.51
C ASP A 614 -38.56 -15.67 -6.41
N GLY A 615 -38.88 -14.43 -6.79
CA GLY A 615 -39.26 -13.37 -5.87
C GLY A 615 -40.61 -13.72 -5.23
N GLY A 616 -40.67 -14.83 -4.50
CA GLY A 616 -41.78 -15.22 -3.66
C GLY A 616 -41.65 -14.50 -2.32
N GLY A 617 -42.56 -13.55 -2.09
CA GLY A 617 -42.62 -12.78 -0.85
C GLY A 617 -42.88 -13.63 0.40
N SER A 618 -42.30 -13.16 1.50
CA SER A 618 -42.87 -13.15 2.86
C SER A 618 -42.17 -12.08 3.68
#